data_AF-A0A9X7BQW9-F1
#
_entry.id   AF-A0A9X7BQW9-F1
#
_cell.length_a   1.000
_cell.length_b   1.000
_cell.length_c   1.000
_cell.angle_alpha   90.00
_cell.angle_beta   90.00
_cell.angle_gamma   90.00
#
_symmetry.space_group_name_H-M   'P 1'
#
loop_
_entity.id
_entity.type
_entity.pdbx_description
1 polymer ?
#
loop_
_entity_poly.entity_id
_entity_poly.type
_entity_poly.pdbx_seq_one_letter_code
_entity_poly.pdbx_strand_id
1 'polypeptide(L)'
;VTTAASGASHIKFGNVDKYTVSRLTLPGAIGAFVGACFLSNLPGDVIKPYISIFLFTLGVYILLRFIIQKQIVTSNKRMSAKQLVPLGLFAGFVDSTGGGGWGPITTPVLLARGNEARKVIGSVDTSEFPVSLAATIGFFISLGWEQVSWVWVFALMLGGIVAAPIAAWLVRIVPAHLLGVLVGGLIIFTNIRTLLTTFKVDPTIISLSYVTVGLVVIISIFIAVRNHSNRPNASTAEYPNDQKQMLP
;
A
#
# COMPACT_ATOMS: atom_id res chain seq x y z
N VAL A 1 0.64 9.60 12.42
CA VAL A 1 1.94 9.95 13.06
C VAL A 1 3.10 9.48 12.19
N THR A 2 3.19 8.19 11.85
CA THR A 2 4.25 7.62 10.99
C THR A 2 4.33 8.27 9.61
N THR A 3 3.19 8.43 8.93
CA THR A 3 3.09 9.11 7.62
C THR A 3 3.52 10.58 7.68
N ALA A 4 3.31 11.26 8.81
CA ALA A 4 3.75 12.65 9.00
C ALA A 4 5.29 12.74 9.05
N ALA A 5 5.93 11.87 9.85
CA ALA A 5 7.38 11.83 9.99
C ALA A 5 8.07 11.40 8.68
N SER A 6 7.49 10.42 8.00
CA SER A 6 7.98 9.93 6.71
C SER A 6 7.82 11.00 5.61
N GLY A 7 6.65 11.63 5.51
CA GLY A 7 6.41 12.74 4.58
C GLY A 7 7.34 13.93 4.79
N ALA A 8 7.55 14.36 6.05
CA ALA A 8 8.49 15.43 6.38
C ALA A 8 9.93 15.09 5.94
N SER A 9 10.34 13.84 6.14
CA SER A 9 11.65 13.34 5.70
C SER A 9 11.77 13.39 4.17
N HIS A 10 10.76 12.91 3.44
CA HIS A 10 10.76 12.96 1.98
C HIS A 10 10.79 14.39 1.42
N ILE A 11 10.09 15.34 2.06
CA ILE A 11 10.18 16.76 1.71
C ILE A 11 11.61 17.26 1.92
N LYS A 12 12.20 17.00 3.10
CA LYS A 12 13.57 17.43 3.46
C LYS A 12 14.63 16.88 2.52
N PHE A 13 14.50 15.62 2.09
CA PHE A 13 15.43 14.98 1.15
C PHE A 13 15.14 15.32 -0.32
N GLY A 14 14.18 16.20 -0.61
CA GLY A 14 13.84 16.57 -1.98
C GLY A 14 13.25 15.42 -2.80
N ASN A 15 12.67 14.41 -2.15
CA ASN A 15 12.05 13.24 -2.78
C ASN A 15 10.59 13.49 -3.19
N VAL A 16 10.10 14.73 -3.13
CA VAL A 16 8.71 15.07 -3.43
C VAL A 16 8.58 15.75 -4.79
N ASP A 17 7.55 15.37 -5.54
CA ASP A 17 7.06 16.09 -6.71
C ASP A 17 5.82 16.91 -6.36
N LYS A 18 5.97 18.24 -6.28
CA LYS A 18 4.91 19.15 -5.80
C LYS A 18 3.63 19.09 -6.63
N TYR A 19 3.75 18.86 -7.93
CA TYR A 19 2.59 18.71 -8.82
C TYR A 19 1.80 17.45 -8.50
N THR A 20 2.48 16.30 -8.38
CA THR A 20 1.84 15.04 -8.02
C THR A 20 1.16 15.16 -6.66
N VAL A 21 1.86 15.66 -5.64
CA VAL A 21 1.28 15.85 -4.30
C VAL A 21 0.05 16.76 -4.34
N SER A 22 0.15 17.96 -4.91
CA SER A 22 -1.00 18.89 -4.92
C SER A 22 -2.23 18.35 -5.66
N ARG A 23 -2.04 17.59 -6.75
CA ARG A 23 -3.12 17.04 -7.57
C ARG A 23 -3.62 15.66 -7.15
N LEU A 24 -2.91 14.98 -6.25
CA LEU A 24 -3.27 13.67 -5.72
C LEU A 24 -3.81 13.76 -4.28
N THR A 25 -3.17 14.57 -3.43
CA THR A 25 -3.50 14.69 -2.00
C THR A 25 -4.92 15.21 -1.78
N LEU A 26 -5.29 16.34 -2.40
CA LEU A 26 -6.60 16.95 -2.14
C LEU A 26 -7.75 16.03 -2.58
N PRO A 27 -7.74 15.46 -3.81
CA PRO A 27 -8.73 14.46 -4.20
C PRO A 27 -8.69 13.22 -3.30
N GLY A 28 -7.50 12.75 -2.90
CA GLY A 28 -7.33 11.64 -1.97
C GLY A 28 -7.95 11.89 -0.60
N ALA A 29 -7.73 13.06 -0.02
CA ALA A 29 -8.30 13.46 1.27
C ALA A 29 -9.82 13.52 1.20
N ILE A 30 -10.39 14.05 0.12
CA ILE A 30 -11.85 14.04 -0.12
C ILE A 30 -12.36 12.60 -0.20
N GLY A 31 -11.70 11.75 -1.00
CA GLY A 31 -12.09 10.35 -1.16
C GLY A 31 -12.04 9.60 0.17
N ALA A 32 -10.99 9.80 0.95
CA ALA A 32 -10.81 9.16 2.24
C ALA A 32 -11.82 9.63 3.30
N PHE A 33 -12.12 10.93 3.34
CA PHE A 33 -13.19 11.48 4.17
C PHE A 33 -14.55 10.86 3.81
N VAL A 34 -14.91 10.86 2.52
CA VAL A 34 -16.15 10.26 2.02
C VAL A 34 -16.20 8.76 2.33
N GLY A 35 -15.10 8.04 2.14
CA GLY A 35 -15.01 6.61 2.45
C GLY A 35 -15.15 6.30 3.93
N ALA A 36 -14.60 7.14 4.80
CA ALA A 36 -14.74 6.99 6.25
C ALA A 36 -16.19 7.25 6.70
N CYS A 37 -16.82 8.31 6.20
CA CYS A 37 -18.24 8.56 6.43
C CYS A 37 -19.11 7.43 5.89
N PHE A 38 -18.86 6.98 4.65
CA PHE A 38 -19.59 5.87 4.04
C PHE A 38 -19.49 4.59 4.89
N LEU A 39 -18.28 4.17 5.26
CA LEU A 39 -18.07 2.97 6.07
C LEU A 39 -18.74 3.08 7.44
N SER A 40 -18.67 4.26 8.07
CA SER A 40 -19.25 4.49 9.41
C SER A 40 -20.78 4.42 9.45
N ASN A 41 -21.46 4.59 8.30
CA ASN A 41 -22.91 4.52 8.21
C ASN A 41 -23.43 3.12 7.84
N LEU A 42 -22.54 2.12 7.71
CA LEU A 42 -22.93 0.75 7.36
C LEU A 42 -22.89 -0.17 8.59
N PRO A 43 -23.86 -1.08 8.74
CA PRO A 43 -23.83 -2.08 9.80
C PRO A 43 -22.56 -2.93 9.74
N GLY A 44 -21.87 -3.07 10.87
CA GLY A 44 -20.58 -3.76 10.95
C GLY A 44 -20.62 -5.22 10.51
N ASP A 45 -21.71 -5.92 10.85
CA ASP A 45 -21.98 -7.30 10.46
C ASP A 45 -22.17 -7.46 8.94
N VAL A 46 -22.81 -6.48 8.31
CA VAL A 46 -23.02 -6.46 6.86
C VAL A 46 -21.72 -6.10 6.13
N ILE A 47 -20.97 -5.09 6.58
CA ILE A 47 -19.82 -4.57 5.84
C ILE A 47 -18.56 -5.43 5.99
N LYS A 48 -18.41 -6.12 7.12
CA LYS A 48 -17.24 -6.97 7.44
C LYS A 48 -16.86 -7.96 6.32
N PRO A 49 -17.77 -8.76 5.74
CA PRO A 49 -17.40 -9.66 4.64
C PRO A 49 -16.92 -8.91 3.39
N TYR A 50 -17.50 -7.75 3.05
CA TYR A 50 -17.07 -6.98 1.88
C TYR A 50 -15.65 -6.42 2.07
N ILE A 51 -15.33 -5.90 3.27
CA ILE A 51 -13.96 -5.47 3.61
C ILE A 51 -13.00 -6.65 3.52
N SER A 52 -13.39 -7.82 4.03
CA SER A 52 -12.54 -9.02 3.92
C SER A 52 -12.37 -9.50 2.48
N ILE A 53 -13.38 -9.38 1.60
CA ILE A 53 -13.24 -9.71 0.17
C ILE A 53 -12.25 -8.73 -0.47
N PHE A 54 -12.41 -7.44 -0.20
CA PHE A 54 -11.52 -6.40 -0.68
C PHE A 54 -10.07 -6.65 -0.23
N LEU A 55 -9.85 -6.83 1.07
CA LEU A 55 -8.52 -7.08 1.63
C LEU A 55 -7.92 -8.37 1.11
N PHE A 56 -8.69 -9.46 1.04
CA PHE A 56 -8.22 -10.71 0.47
C PHE A 56 -7.77 -10.52 -0.98
N THR A 57 -8.58 -9.83 -1.79
CA THR A 57 -8.24 -9.51 -3.19
C THR A 57 -6.99 -8.63 -3.28
N LEU A 58 -6.87 -7.63 -2.41
CA LEU A 58 -5.69 -6.77 -2.32
C LEU A 58 -4.43 -7.57 -1.92
N GLY A 59 -4.56 -8.49 -0.97
CA GLY A 59 -3.49 -9.40 -0.54
C GLY A 59 -3.04 -10.30 -1.68
N VAL A 60 -3.98 -10.88 -2.44
CA VAL A 60 -3.70 -11.64 -3.67
C VAL A 60 -3.01 -10.75 -4.70
N TYR A 61 -3.49 -9.54 -4.94
CA TYR A 61 -2.87 -8.58 -5.86
C TYR A 61 -1.42 -8.26 -5.47
N ILE A 62 -1.15 -7.95 -4.19
CA ILE A 62 0.19 -7.66 -3.70
C ILE A 62 1.08 -8.88 -3.88
N LEU A 63 0.63 -10.07 -3.44
CA LEU A 63 1.37 -11.31 -3.55
C LEU A 63 1.75 -11.60 -5.02
N LEU A 64 0.77 -11.53 -5.94
CA LEU A 64 1.01 -11.73 -7.37
C LEU A 64 1.93 -10.68 -7.96
N ARG A 65 1.80 -9.41 -7.55
CA ARG A 65 2.68 -8.31 -8.03
C ARG A 65 4.15 -8.57 -7.71
N PHE A 66 4.45 -9.16 -6.56
CA PHE A 66 5.83 -9.41 -6.13
C PHE A 66 6.42 -10.73 -6.66
N ILE A 67 5.57 -11.71 -6.97
CA ILE A 67 5.98 -12.96 -7.62
C ILE A 67 6.14 -12.76 -9.14
N ILE A 68 5.17 -12.09 -9.77
CA ILE A 68 5.09 -11.84 -11.20
C ILE A 68 5.78 -10.51 -11.50
N GLN A 69 7.08 -10.57 -11.77
CA GLN A 69 7.86 -9.40 -12.15
C GLN A 69 7.68 -9.10 -13.65
N LYS A 70 6.54 -8.49 -14.00
CA LYS A 70 6.38 -7.90 -15.35
C LYS A 70 7.27 -6.66 -15.47
N GLN A 71 8.06 -6.61 -16.53
CA GLN A 71 8.72 -5.37 -16.96
C GLN A 71 7.63 -4.33 -17.18
N ILE A 72 7.62 -3.30 -16.33
CA ILE A 72 6.67 -2.21 -16.47
C ILE A 72 7.11 -1.43 -17.70
N VAL A 73 6.33 -1.52 -18.78
CA VAL A 73 6.52 -0.64 -19.94
C VAL A 73 6.26 0.78 -19.48
N THR A 74 7.33 1.54 -19.26
CA THR A 74 7.25 2.91 -18.77
C THR A 74 6.84 3.84 -19.90
N SER A 75 5.79 4.62 -19.68
CA SER A 75 5.51 5.78 -20.52
C SER A 75 6.27 6.98 -19.96
N ASN A 76 7.07 7.71 -20.75
CA ASN A 76 7.74 8.94 -20.30
C ASN A 76 6.77 10.15 -20.15
N LYS A 77 5.46 9.92 -20.23
CA LYS A 77 4.46 10.98 -20.12
C LYS A 77 4.01 11.12 -18.68
N ARG A 78 4.30 12.29 -18.09
CA ARG A 78 3.78 12.70 -16.78
C ARG A 78 2.26 12.56 -16.76
N MET A 79 1.71 12.08 -15.65
CA MET A 79 0.26 12.02 -15.46
C MET A 79 -0.33 13.43 -15.45
N SER A 80 -1.41 13.62 -16.20
CA SER A 80 -2.19 14.85 -16.14
C SER A 80 -3.04 14.89 -14.86
N ALA A 81 -3.48 16.09 -14.46
CA ALA A 81 -4.43 16.27 -13.38
C ALA A 81 -5.72 15.44 -13.59
N LYS A 82 -6.18 15.29 -14.84
CA LYS A 82 -7.36 14.47 -15.18
C LYS A 82 -7.20 12.99 -14.85
N GLN A 83 -5.96 12.51 -14.71
CA GLN A 83 -5.65 11.14 -14.31
C GLN A 83 -5.34 11.03 -12.81
N LEU A 84 -4.68 12.05 -12.24
CA LEU A 84 -4.33 12.07 -10.81
C LEU A 84 -5.55 12.26 -9.90
N VAL A 85 -6.51 13.08 -10.31
CA VAL A 85 -7.73 13.36 -9.52
C VAL A 85 -8.56 12.10 -9.27
N PRO A 86 -9.01 11.34 -10.29
CA PRO A 86 -9.78 10.12 -10.04
C PRO A 86 -8.96 9.04 -9.34
N LEU A 87 -7.65 8.96 -9.62
CA LEU A 87 -6.75 8.04 -8.91
C LEU A 87 -6.71 8.36 -7.42
N GLY A 88 -6.53 9.63 -7.06
CA GLY A 88 -6.50 10.09 -5.67
C GLY A 88 -7.81 9.81 -4.96
N LEU A 89 -8.95 10.25 -5.54
CA LEU A 89 -10.29 10.00 -4.97
C LEU A 89 -10.53 8.51 -4.70
N PHE A 90 -10.28 7.66 -5.71
CA PHE A 90 -10.50 6.23 -5.58
C PHE A 90 -9.55 5.60 -4.56
N ALA A 91 -8.26 5.92 -4.63
CA ALA A 91 -7.28 5.39 -3.70
C ALA A 91 -7.59 5.80 -2.25
N GLY A 92 -7.95 7.06 -2.00
CA GLY A 92 -8.32 7.55 -0.68
C GLY A 92 -9.58 6.89 -0.13
N PHE A 93 -10.63 6.77 -0.95
CA PHE A 93 -11.86 6.08 -0.55
C PHE A 93 -11.61 4.62 -0.19
N VAL A 94 -10.84 3.91 -1.04
CA VAL A 94 -10.47 2.52 -0.80
C VAL A 94 -9.56 2.39 0.42
N ASP A 95 -8.72 3.37 0.68
CA ASP A 95 -7.83 3.39 1.84
C ASP A 95 -8.60 3.49 3.17
N SER A 96 -9.59 4.38 3.27
CA SER A 96 -10.38 4.50 4.51
C SER A 96 -11.43 3.40 4.68
N THR A 97 -11.97 2.85 3.60
CA THR A 97 -12.93 1.73 3.66
C THR A 97 -12.26 0.37 3.92
N GLY A 98 -11.04 0.19 3.41
CA GLY A 98 -10.32 -1.09 3.45
C GLY A 98 -9.08 -1.12 4.34
N GLY A 99 -8.51 0.02 4.73
CA GLY A 99 -7.39 0.13 5.68
C GLY A 99 -5.97 -0.06 5.10
N GLY A 100 -5.77 0.11 3.79
CA GLY A 100 -4.44 -0.03 3.18
C GLY A 100 -4.38 0.07 1.65
N GLY A 101 -5.32 0.84 1.07
CA GLY A 101 -5.47 0.98 -0.38
C GLY A 101 -4.49 1.97 -1.00
N TRP A 102 -4.04 2.97 -0.24
CA TRP A 102 -3.32 4.13 -0.78
C TRP A 102 -2.06 3.75 -1.56
N GLY A 103 -1.10 3.08 -0.92
CA GLY A 103 0.17 2.68 -1.51
C GLY A 103 0.04 1.69 -2.67
N PRO A 104 -0.63 0.54 -2.49
CA PRO A 104 -0.79 -0.48 -3.54
C PRO A 104 -1.52 0.02 -4.79
N ILE A 105 -2.41 1.01 -4.67
CA ILE A 105 -3.15 1.57 -5.81
C ILE A 105 -2.34 2.68 -6.49
N THR A 106 -1.82 3.66 -5.73
CA THR A 106 -1.19 4.84 -6.32
C THR A 106 0.23 4.58 -6.85
N THR A 107 1.03 3.82 -6.10
CA THR A 107 2.46 3.62 -6.40
C THR A 107 2.70 2.93 -7.75
N PRO A 108 2.11 1.75 -8.04
CA PRO A 108 2.33 1.11 -9.34
C PRO A 108 1.78 1.92 -10.51
N VAL A 109 0.67 2.65 -10.34
CA VAL A 109 0.12 3.52 -11.39
C VAL A 109 1.08 4.67 -11.71
N LEU A 110 1.69 5.29 -10.70
CA LEU A 110 2.66 6.37 -10.88
C LEU A 110 4.00 5.86 -11.44
N LEU A 111 4.48 4.69 -10.98
CA LEU A 111 5.70 4.06 -11.52
C LEU A 111 5.56 3.66 -12.99
N ALA A 112 4.37 3.19 -13.39
CA ALA A 112 4.08 2.84 -14.79
C ALA A 112 4.15 4.02 -15.76
N ARG A 113 4.19 5.25 -15.22
CA ARG A 113 4.28 6.50 -15.99
C ARG A 113 5.70 7.08 -16.02
N GLY A 114 6.72 6.23 -15.81
CA GLY A 114 8.12 6.59 -15.99
C GLY A 114 8.65 7.60 -14.95
N ASN A 115 7.88 7.88 -13.90
CA ASN A 115 8.32 8.77 -12.83
C ASN A 115 9.46 8.13 -12.03
N GLU A 116 10.46 8.93 -11.63
CA GLU A 116 11.54 8.47 -10.76
C GLU A 116 10.98 7.78 -9.51
N ALA A 117 11.42 6.54 -9.23
CA ALA A 117 10.86 5.74 -8.14
C ALA A 117 10.91 6.45 -6.78
N ARG A 118 12.04 7.11 -6.47
CA ARG A 118 12.17 7.91 -5.24
C ARG A 118 11.16 9.05 -5.15
N LYS A 119 10.82 9.68 -6.29
CA LYS A 119 9.86 10.78 -6.37
C LYS A 119 8.43 10.28 -6.22
N VAL A 120 8.12 9.12 -6.79
CA VAL A 120 6.82 8.47 -6.62
C VAL A 120 6.61 8.11 -5.16
N ILE A 121 7.55 7.35 -4.57
CA ILE A 121 7.45 6.89 -3.19
C ILE A 121 7.32 8.11 -2.26
N GLY A 122 8.21 9.10 -2.41
CA GLY A 122 8.16 10.29 -1.56
C GLY A 122 6.90 11.12 -1.72
N SER A 123 6.35 11.23 -2.94
CA SER A 123 5.09 11.96 -3.16
C SER A 123 3.88 11.21 -2.60
N VAL A 124 3.79 9.90 -2.83
CA VAL A 124 2.71 9.05 -2.32
C VAL A 124 2.67 9.07 -0.80
N ASP A 125 3.81 8.85 -0.15
CA ASP A 125 3.92 8.84 1.32
C ASP A 125 3.66 10.23 1.93
N THR A 126 4.16 11.30 1.30
CA THR A 126 3.84 12.68 1.73
C THR A 126 2.35 12.98 1.61
N SER A 127 1.70 12.50 0.54
CA SER A 127 0.26 12.66 0.34
C SER A 127 -0.57 11.83 1.32
N GLU A 128 -0.04 10.74 1.85
CA GLU A 128 -0.75 9.84 2.74
C GLU A 128 -1.12 10.51 4.07
N PHE A 129 -0.26 11.38 4.62
CA PHE A 129 -0.57 12.04 5.89
C PHE A 129 -1.87 12.87 5.87
N PRO A 130 -2.09 13.82 4.94
CA PRO A 130 -3.36 14.53 4.85
C PRO A 130 -4.55 13.62 4.53
N VAL A 131 -4.33 12.55 3.76
CA VAL A 131 -5.38 11.56 3.40
C VAL A 131 -5.84 10.80 4.64
N SER A 132 -4.92 10.25 5.42
CA SER A 132 -5.23 9.57 6.69
C SER A 132 -5.82 10.53 7.73
N LEU A 133 -5.38 11.79 7.75
CA LEU A 133 -5.98 12.82 8.61
C LEU A 133 -7.44 13.07 8.23
N ALA A 134 -7.74 13.20 6.94
CA ALA A 134 -9.11 13.36 6.45
C ALA A 134 -9.98 12.13 6.75
N ALA A 135 -9.45 10.92 6.60
CA ALA A 135 -10.14 9.69 7.02
C ALA A 135 -10.46 9.71 8.52
N THR A 136 -9.48 10.08 9.35
CA THR A 136 -9.64 10.17 10.82
C THR A 136 -10.74 11.16 11.18
N ILE A 137 -10.76 12.34 10.56
CA ILE A 137 -11.81 13.34 10.75
C ILE A 137 -13.18 12.80 10.30
N GLY A 138 -13.25 12.10 9.16
CA GLY A 138 -14.48 11.50 8.66
C GLY A 138 -15.07 10.44 9.61
N PHE A 139 -14.23 9.52 10.09
CA PHE A 139 -14.64 8.54 11.11
C PHE A 139 -15.12 9.22 12.39
N PHE A 140 -14.39 10.23 12.83
CA PHE A 140 -14.72 10.95 14.05
C PHE A 140 -16.07 11.67 13.98
N ILE A 141 -16.32 12.38 12.88
CA ILE A 141 -17.60 13.08 12.64
C ILE A 141 -18.75 12.07 12.50
N SER A 142 -18.52 10.96 11.81
CA SER A 142 -19.60 10.02 11.48
C SER A 142 -19.94 9.03 12.60
N LEU A 143 -18.96 8.62 13.42
CA LEU A 143 -19.20 7.71 14.56
C LEU A 143 -19.60 8.48 15.84
N GLY A 144 -19.13 9.73 15.98
CA GLY A 144 -19.32 10.53 17.19
C GLY A 144 -18.40 10.11 18.34
N TRP A 145 -18.31 10.96 19.38
CA TRP A 145 -17.37 10.80 20.50
C TRP A 145 -17.65 9.60 21.39
N GLU A 146 -18.93 9.19 21.49
CA GLU A 146 -19.39 8.19 22.45
C GLU A 146 -19.24 6.75 21.92
N GLN A 147 -19.29 6.56 20.60
CA GLN A 147 -19.17 5.25 19.97
C GLN A 147 -17.71 4.82 19.78
N VAL A 148 -16.78 5.78 19.85
CA VAL A 148 -15.34 5.51 19.73
C VAL A 148 -14.82 5.01 21.08
N SER A 149 -14.38 3.76 21.12
CA SER A 149 -13.64 3.24 22.27
C SER A 149 -12.22 3.82 22.29
N TRP A 150 -12.05 4.88 23.06
CA TRP A 150 -10.76 5.57 23.23
C TRP A 150 -9.64 4.65 23.72
N VAL A 151 -9.98 3.61 24.50
CA VAL A 151 -9.02 2.58 24.92
C VAL A 151 -8.40 1.89 23.71
N TRP A 152 -9.22 1.44 22.75
CA TRP A 152 -8.71 0.80 21.53
C TRP A 152 -7.95 1.78 20.64
N VAL A 153 -8.41 3.03 20.52
CA VAL A 153 -7.70 4.07 19.77
C VAL A 153 -6.29 4.27 20.33
N PHE A 154 -6.15 4.51 21.64
CA PHE A 154 -4.85 4.72 22.26
C PHE A 154 -3.97 3.45 22.24
N ALA A 155 -4.55 2.27 22.44
CA ALA A 155 -3.82 1.01 22.35
C ALA A 155 -3.24 0.78 20.95
N LEU A 156 -4.03 1.02 19.90
CA LEU A 156 -3.59 0.90 18.50
C LEU A 156 -2.56 1.97 18.14
N MET A 157 -2.75 3.22 18.60
CA MET A 157 -1.77 4.29 18.40
C MET A 157 -0.42 3.97 19.04
N LEU A 158 -0.42 3.52 20.29
CA LEU A 158 0.80 3.16 21.02
C LEU A 158 1.48 1.95 20.37
N GLY A 159 0.70 0.92 20.02
CA GLY A 159 1.21 -0.24 19.28
C GLY A 159 1.85 0.15 17.95
N GLY A 160 1.24 1.06 17.20
CA GLY A 160 1.81 1.59 15.95
C GLY A 160 3.10 2.38 16.14
N ILE A 161 3.21 3.19 17.19
CA ILE A 161 4.44 3.93 17.53
C ILE A 161 5.59 2.97 17.86
N VAL A 162 5.32 1.92 18.63
CA VAL A 162 6.31 0.90 18.99
C VAL A 162 6.68 0.01 17.79
N ALA A 163 5.69 -0.34 16.95
CA ALA A 163 5.91 -1.18 15.77
C ALA A 163 6.69 -0.46 14.66
N ALA A 164 6.54 0.86 14.52
CA ALA A 164 7.19 1.65 13.46
C ALA A 164 8.73 1.50 13.40
N PRO A 165 9.52 1.65 14.48
CA PRO A 165 10.96 1.45 14.42
C PRO A 165 11.35 -0.01 14.10
N ILE A 166 10.59 -0.99 14.58
CA ILE A 166 10.80 -2.41 14.28
C ILE A 166 10.57 -2.66 12.78
N ALA A 167 9.48 -2.11 12.23
CA ALA A 167 9.19 -2.18 10.81
C ALA A 167 10.31 -1.52 9.98
N ALA A 168 10.76 -0.32 10.36
CA ALA A 168 11.85 0.38 9.66
C ALA A 168 13.17 -0.43 9.68
N TRP A 169 13.50 -1.06 10.81
CA TRP A 169 14.64 -1.95 10.93
C TRP A 169 14.48 -3.21 10.06
N LEU A 170 13.29 -3.83 10.04
CA LEU A 170 13.00 -5.01 9.24
C LEU A 170 13.13 -4.73 7.73
N VAL A 171 12.59 -3.60 7.25
CA VAL A 171 12.68 -3.20 5.83
C VAL A 171 14.12 -2.96 5.38
N ARG A 172 15.03 -2.61 6.29
CA ARG A 172 16.46 -2.47 5.99
C ARG A 172 17.14 -3.82 5.74
N ILE A 173 16.66 -4.90 6.36
CA ILE A 173 17.29 -6.23 6.33
C ILE A 173 16.64 -7.14 5.29
N VAL A 174 15.31 -7.10 5.19
CA VAL A 174 14.54 -8.01 4.34
C VAL A 174 14.38 -7.41 2.93
N PRO A 175 14.75 -8.14 1.86
CA PRO A 175 14.54 -7.70 0.50
C PRO A 175 13.07 -7.33 0.22
N ALA A 176 12.84 -6.21 -0.48
CA ALA A 176 11.49 -5.68 -0.72
C ALA A 176 10.54 -6.68 -1.40
N HIS A 177 11.05 -7.58 -2.25
CA HIS A 177 10.24 -8.60 -2.89
C HIS A 177 9.72 -9.66 -1.91
N LEU A 178 10.50 -10.03 -0.89
CA LEU A 178 10.05 -10.94 0.16
C LEU A 178 9.08 -10.25 1.10
N LEU A 179 9.35 -9.00 1.46
CA LEU A 179 8.44 -8.20 2.28
C LEU A 179 7.05 -8.12 1.64
N GLY A 180 6.97 -7.88 0.34
CA GLY A 180 5.73 -7.87 -0.42
C GLY A 180 4.96 -9.19 -0.38
N VAL A 181 5.64 -10.33 -0.55
CA VAL A 181 5.03 -11.67 -0.44
C VAL A 181 4.52 -11.94 0.97
N LEU A 182 5.30 -11.59 2.00
CA LEU A 182 4.92 -11.78 3.39
C LEU A 182 3.71 -10.93 3.78
N VAL A 183 3.70 -9.65 3.39
CA VAL A 183 2.56 -8.74 3.65
C VAL A 183 1.31 -9.23 2.91
N GLY A 184 1.41 -9.56 1.62
CA GLY A 184 0.28 -10.10 0.85
C GLY A 184 -0.26 -11.40 1.45
N GLY A 185 0.64 -12.31 1.84
CA GLY A 185 0.30 -13.56 2.52
C GLY A 185 -0.40 -13.36 3.86
N LEU A 186 0.09 -12.43 4.68
CA LEU A 186 -0.53 -12.10 5.97
C LEU A 186 -1.94 -11.52 5.80
N ILE A 187 -2.15 -10.65 4.81
CA ILE A 187 -3.48 -10.10 4.50
C ILE A 187 -4.45 -11.21 4.07
N ILE A 188 -4.02 -12.12 3.21
CA ILE A 188 -4.81 -13.30 2.80
C ILE A 188 -5.14 -14.16 4.02
N PHE A 189 -4.14 -14.49 4.84
CA PHE A 189 -4.27 -15.35 6.01
C PHE A 189 -5.25 -14.78 7.05
N THR A 190 -5.20 -13.47 7.30
CA THR A 190 -6.07 -12.80 8.27
C THR A 190 -7.52 -12.67 7.79
N ASN A 191 -7.75 -12.61 6.48
CA ASN A 191 -9.08 -12.38 5.91
C ASN A 191 -9.79 -13.66 5.45
N ILE A 192 -9.07 -14.75 5.16
CA ILE A 192 -9.67 -16.00 4.66
C ILE A 192 -10.70 -16.57 5.63
N ARG A 193 -10.45 -16.48 6.94
CA ARG A 193 -11.39 -16.97 7.96
C ARG A 193 -12.72 -16.24 7.88
N THR A 194 -12.69 -14.91 7.87
CA THR A 194 -13.91 -14.09 7.81
C THR A 194 -14.74 -14.48 6.59
N LEU A 195 -14.11 -14.61 5.42
CA LEU A 195 -14.78 -15.03 4.19
C LEU A 195 -15.46 -16.39 4.33
N LEU A 196 -14.71 -17.41 4.73
CA LEU A 196 -15.24 -18.77 4.84
C LEU A 196 -16.34 -18.89 5.90
N THR A 197 -16.21 -18.18 7.02
CA THR A 197 -17.26 -18.13 8.05
C THR A 197 -18.54 -17.44 7.56
N THR A 198 -18.44 -16.39 6.73
CA THR A 198 -19.61 -15.73 6.15
C THR A 198 -20.38 -16.65 5.20
N PHE A 199 -19.67 -17.47 4.42
CA PHE A 199 -20.30 -18.46 3.54
C PHE A 199 -20.72 -19.75 4.27
N LYS A 200 -20.68 -19.78 5.61
CA LYS A 200 -21.04 -20.94 6.45
C LYS A 200 -20.30 -22.22 6.06
N VAL A 201 -19.04 -22.08 5.64
CA VAL A 201 -18.18 -23.19 5.25
C VAL A 201 -17.81 -24.02 6.48
N ASP A 202 -17.68 -25.34 6.30
CA ASP A 202 -17.35 -26.28 7.35
C ASP A 202 -16.05 -25.92 8.10
N PRO A 203 -15.99 -26.03 9.45
CA PRO A 203 -14.80 -25.71 10.23
C PRO A 203 -13.54 -26.47 9.80
N THR A 204 -13.67 -27.70 9.30
CA THR A 204 -12.56 -28.51 8.80
C THR A 204 -11.95 -27.86 7.55
N ILE A 205 -12.78 -27.34 6.66
CA ILE A 205 -12.33 -26.61 5.46
C ILE A 205 -11.66 -25.29 5.86
N ILE A 206 -12.15 -24.61 6.90
CA ILE A 206 -11.50 -23.41 7.44
C ILE A 206 -10.09 -23.74 7.95
N SER A 207 -9.92 -24.79 8.75
CA SER A 207 -8.60 -25.23 9.22
C SER A 207 -7.68 -25.62 8.06
N LEU A 208 -8.21 -26.35 7.07
CA LEU A 208 -7.44 -26.74 5.88
C LEU A 208 -7.00 -25.52 5.05
N SER A 209 -7.84 -24.48 5.01
CA SER A 209 -7.52 -23.24 4.29
C SER A 209 -6.27 -22.54 4.83
N TYR A 210 -6.01 -22.61 6.13
CA TYR A 210 -4.79 -22.05 6.73
C TYR A 210 -3.54 -22.79 6.28
N VAL A 211 -3.60 -24.12 6.18
CA VAL A 211 -2.51 -24.94 5.65
C VAL A 211 -2.26 -24.59 4.19
N THR A 212 -3.32 -24.49 3.40
CA THR A 212 -3.23 -24.09 1.98
C THR A 212 -2.62 -22.71 1.81
N VAL A 213 -3.05 -21.70 2.57
CA VAL A 213 -2.47 -20.35 2.53
C VAL A 213 -0.99 -20.39 2.95
N GLY A 214 -0.64 -21.13 3.99
CA GLY A 214 0.75 -21.31 4.42
C GLY A 214 1.63 -21.90 3.31
N LEU A 215 1.16 -22.96 2.64
CA LEU A 215 1.87 -23.57 1.51
C LEU A 215 2.01 -22.60 0.34
N VAL A 216 0.96 -21.86 -0.01
CA VAL A 216 1.00 -20.84 -1.08
C VAL A 216 2.05 -19.78 -0.76
N VAL A 217 2.11 -19.29 0.48
CA VAL A 217 3.12 -18.29 0.90
C VAL A 217 4.53 -18.87 0.84
N ILE A 218 4.76 -20.11 1.29
CA ILE A 218 6.07 -20.77 1.23
C ILE A 218 6.52 -20.93 -0.23
N ILE A 219 5.64 -21.43 -1.10
CA ILE A 219 5.91 -21.56 -2.54
C ILE A 219 6.20 -20.19 -3.16
N SER A 220 5.43 -19.16 -2.78
CA SER A 220 5.60 -17.79 -3.26
C SER A 220 6.96 -17.21 -2.87
N ILE A 221 7.42 -17.46 -1.63
CA ILE A 221 8.76 -17.07 -1.17
C ILE A 221 9.81 -17.77 -2.03
N PHE A 222 9.71 -19.08 -2.23
CA PHE A 222 10.66 -19.83 -3.05
C PHE A 222 10.74 -19.29 -4.48
N ILE A 223 9.59 -19.02 -5.12
CA ILE A 223 9.54 -18.44 -6.46
C ILE A 223 10.15 -17.03 -6.47
N ALA A 224 9.84 -16.20 -5.48
CA ALA A 224 10.36 -14.83 -5.40
C ALA A 224 11.89 -14.79 -5.25
N VAL A 225 12.46 -15.69 -4.44
CA VAL A 225 13.92 -15.87 -4.30
C VAL A 225 14.53 -16.36 -5.62
N ARG A 226 13.95 -17.38 -6.25
CA ARG A 226 14.44 -17.94 -7.52
C ARG A 226 14.44 -16.90 -8.65
N ASN A 227 13.36 -16.14 -8.79
CA ASN A 227 13.23 -15.12 -9.83
C ASN A 227 14.25 -13.98 -9.64
N HIS A 228 14.62 -13.67 -8.40
CA HIS A 228 15.64 -12.67 -8.12
C HIS A 228 17.07 -13.19 -8.35
N SER A 229 17.34 -14.47 -8.05
CA SER A 229 18.66 -15.09 -8.26
C SER A 229 19.03 -15.29 -9.73
N ASN A 230 18.03 -15.45 -10.61
CA ASN A 230 18.24 -15.70 -12.05
C ASN A 230 18.46 -14.43 -12.87
N ARG A 231 18.70 -13.27 -12.23
CA ARG A 231 18.95 -12.02 -12.93
C ARG A 231 20.43 -11.94 -13.35
N PRO A 232 20.74 -11.66 -14.62
CA PRO A 232 22.10 -11.24 -14.97
C PRO A 232 22.40 -9.94 -14.20
N ASN A 233 23.55 -9.89 -13.53
CA ASN A 233 24.02 -8.71 -12.82
C ASN A 233 24.05 -7.53 -13.80
N ALA A 234 23.17 -6.54 -13.61
CA ALA A 234 23.18 -5.28 -14.35
C ALA A 234 24.31 -4.34 -13.86
N SER A 235 25.46 -4.89 -13.47
CA SER A 235 26.63 -4.16 -12.97
C SER A 235 27.78 -4.08 -13.96
N THR A 236 27.57 -4.44 -15.23
CA THR A 236 28.54 -4.24 -16.33
C THR A 236 27.88 -3.56 -17.53
N ALA A 237 27.03 -2.56 -17.30
CA ALA A 237 26.75 -1.56 -18.34
C ALA A 237 27.94 -0.59 -18.37
N GLU A 238 28.95 -0.96 -19.15
CA GLU A 238 30.06 -0.12 -19.56
C GLU A 238 29.50 1.21 -20.09
N TYR A 239 29.83 2.32 -19.43
CA TYR A 239 29.52 3.65 -19.95
C TYR A 239 30.37 3.86 -21.22
N PRO A 240 29.77 4.14 -22.40
CA PRO A 240 30.55 4.51 -23.57
C PRO A 240 31.31 5.80 -23.26
N ASN A 241 32.63 5.72 -23.28
CA ASN A 241 33.55 6.79 -22.96
C ASN A 241 33.71 7.74 -24.17
N ASP A 242 32.63 8.36 -24.62
CA ASP A 242 32.62 9.29 -25.76
C ASP A 242 32.23 10.70 -25.33
N GLN A 243 32.99 11.32 -24.41
CA GLN A 243 32.96 12.78 -24.19
C GLN A 243 34.31 13.39 -23.76
N LYS A 244 35.44 12.85 -24.24
CA LYS A 244 36.74 13.53 -24.15
C LYS A 244 37.23 14.00 -25.52
N GLN A 245 36.45 14.86 -26.19
CA GLN A 245 36.96 15.57 -27.36
C GLN A 245 36.15 16.81 -27.75
N MET A 246 35.87 17.72 -26.80
CA MET A 246 35.53 19.12 -27.13
C MET A 246 36.06 20.06 -26.06
N LEU A 247 37.33 20.42 -26.19
CA LEU A 247 37.90 21.69 -25.72
C LEU A 247 38.59 22.32 -26.92
N PRO A 248 38.23 23.55 -27.29
CA PRO A 248 39.20 24.58 -27.60
C PRO A 248 39.56 25.39 -26.34
#